data_AF-A0A927SNJ5-F1
#
_entry.id   AF-A0A927SNJ5-F1
#
_cell.length_a   1.000
_cell.length_b   1.000
_cell.length_c   1.000
_cell.angle_alpha   90.00
_cell.angle_beta   90.00
_cell.angle_gamma   90.00
#
_symmetry.space_group_name_H-M   'P 1'
#
loop_
_entity.id
_entity.type
_entity.pdbx_description
1 polymer ?
#
loop_
_entity_poly.entity_id
_entity_poly.type
_entity_poly.pdbx_seq_one_letter_code
_entity_poly.pdbx_strand_id
1 'polypeptide(L)'
;MKLKRFVSIVLAVLLLTAMLPVPASAAVKLPKGYQALAENERFIVGVNTSNCFFCVADKAVGEVFESNPSNWKTDKKATGSNKTKLQSQLIVTVLRGETGNTETVNSQVGSVNKGTVKLQKVDDGLRVLYTFADYGITVPLYVTIAEDCFRVYIPADEIEETTADQLLDVEIAPLLGASGTKDDGYILIPDGAGALIRFNNGKTKAGAYKAQVYGSDKTFAATVDNNTMLRAALPVLGMNCGDYGLMAVATQGDAHAYVNAAVSGVTHSYNTMSFSFTVRAKGEYTIGEENYNARTVNLYQQDKSTSGRYEVSYYPLPEGACDWLAMADAYGEMLLGDRAAEAENRVSLRFEGMIYKDKPFLGIPVSSAIALTPYASAAEILRHLKDAGVPVVAEYQNWNNSAARNRMGGVKASGTLGGQKAMTALLETAKQVGAPVYFTTNALSFSSENALIARFTDAATKLSSFPVELHTFAISTHKEDETIAPDYVLKADRVADKAADLIAAYDKLGARVSLGDAANLLYSDYTSKTGNRSALKAAVTELLNGAGATLMSWPNAYALPYAAYVTDVPMTSSDLSLADETVPFYARMLQGRVGFSGAAVNLA
;
A
#
# COMPACT_ATOMS: atom_id res chain seq x y z
N MET A 1 9.33 -35.94 39.06
CA MET A 1 9.42 -35.70 40.51
C MET A 1 10.64 -34.82 40.78
N LYS A 2 10.41 -33.52 41.07
CA LYS A 2 11.34 -32.51 41.63
C LYS A 2 12.61 -32.21 40.79
N LEU A 3 13.04 -30.96 40.55
CA LEU A 3 12.89 -29.75 41.36
C LEU A 3 13.20 -28.48 40.53
N LYS A 4 12.23 -27.55 40.56
CA LYS A 4 12.32 -26.10 40.32
C LYS A 4 13.50 -25.42 41.03
N ARG A 5 14.17 -24.45 40.38
CA ARG A 5 14.55 -23.07 40.84
C ARG A 5 15.87 -22.58 40.22
N PHE A 6 15.95 -21.26 39.97
CA PHE A 6 17.05 -20.45 39.41
C PHE A 6 17.18 -20.53 37.88
N VAL A 7 17.07 -19.46 37.06
CA VAL A 7 17.28 -18.02 37.30
C VAL A 7 16.28 -17.21 36.45
N SER A 8 15.28 -16.65 37.09
CA SER A 8 14.71 -15.35 36.71
C SER A 8 15.71 -14.31 37.20
N ILE A 9 16.44 -13.64 36.30
CA ILE A 9 17.20 -12.37 36.42
C ILE A 9 17.84 -12.12 35.03
N VAL A 10 17.03 -11.72 34.03
CA VAL A 10 17.41 -10.81 32.91
C VAL A 10 16.17 -9.95 32.52
N LEU A 11 15.18 -9.87 33.41
CA LEU A 11 13.96 -9.07 33.26
C LEU A 11 13.95 -8.01 34.37
N ALA A 12 14.99 -7.16 34.42
CA ALA A 12 15.10 -6.12 35.46
C ALA A 12 16.12 -4.98 35.20
N VAL A 13 16.76 -4.88 34.03
CA VAL A 13 17.76 -3.82 33.77
C VAL A 13 17.63 -3.26 32.35
N LEU A 14 16.52 -2.56 32.09
CA LEU A 14 16.41 -1.50 31.07
C LEU A 14 15.16 -0.63 31.33
N LEU A 15 14.90 -0.35 32.60
CA LEU A 15 13.86 0.54 33.10
C LEU A 15 14.52 1.46 34.14
N LEU A 16 15.36 2.39 33.66
CA LEU A 16 15.80 3.52 34.47
C LEU A 16 16.26 4.69 33.58
N THR A 17 15.40 5.08 32.64
CA THR A 17 15.31 6.50 32.25
C THR A 17 14.31 7.14 33.20
N ALA A 18 14.68 8.29 33.73
CA ALA A 18 13.99 8.95 34.84
C ALA A 18 12.46 9.04 34.59
N MET A 19 11.68 8.34 35.42
CA MET A 19 10.27 8.67 35.64
C MET A 19 10.22 10.06 36.29
N LEU A 20 10.21 11.09 35.45
CA LEU A 20 9.59 12.35 35.82
C LEU A 20 8.12 12.05 36.15
N PRO A 21 7.55 12.61 37.22
CA PRO A 21 6.14 12.45 37.50
C PRO A 21 5.36 12.96 36.29
N VAL A 22 4.65 12.04 35.60
CA VAL A 22 3.65 12.41 34.60
C VAL A 22 2.67 13.33 35.35
N PRO A 23 2.57 14.63 34.99
CA PRO A 23 1.56 15.48 35.59
C PRO A 23 0.22 14.79 35.36
N ALA A 24 -0.58 14.65 36.41
CA ALA A 24 -1.90 14.05 36.31
C ALA A 24 -2.69 14.81 35.24
N SER A 25 -2.76 14.23 34.03
CA SER A 25 -3.54 14.76 32.92
C SER A 25 -4.96 14.91 33.42
N ALA A 26 -5.56 16.07 33.20
CA ALA A 26 -6.95 16.30 33.55
C ALA A 26 -7.77 15.16 32.96
N ALA A 27 -8.57 14.46 33.78
CA ALA A 27 -9.34 13.31 33.32
C ALA A 27 -10.13 13.69 32.06
N VAL A 28 -9.76 13.10 30.91
CA VAL A 28 -10.46 13.33 29.64
C VAL A 28 -11.93 12.98 29.83
N LYS A 29 -12.80 13.91 29.47
CA LYS A 29 -14.25 13.74 29.58
C LYS A 29 -14.85 13.62 28.20
N LEU A 30 -15.74 12.65 28.06
CA LEU A 30 -16.55 12.53 26.86
C LEU A 30 -17.40 13.80 26.65
N PRO A 31 -17.66 14.21 25.40
CA PRO A 31 -18.48 15.38 25.10
C PRO A 31 -19.89 15.23 25.66
N LYS A 32 -20.57 16.36 25.89
CA LYS A 32 -21.93 16.36 26.42
C LYS A 32 -22.88 15.57 25.52
N GLY A 33 -23.61 14.61 26.10
CA GLY A 33 -24.57 13.76 25.39
C GLY A 33 -24.01 12.42 24.92
N TYR A 34 -22.71 12.17 25.11
CA TYR A 34 -22.12 10.85 24.90
C TYR A 34 -22.20 10.00 26.17
N GLN A 35 -22.45 8.71 25.98
CA GLN A 35 -22.40 7.67 27.00
C GLN A 35 -21.17 6.79 26.75
N ALA A 36 -20.38 6.52 27.80
CA ALA A 36 -19.27 5.57 27.76
C ALA A 36 -19.79 4.13 27.57
N LEU A 37 -19.19 3.39 26.64
CA LEU A 37 -19.53 2.00 26.33
C LEU A 37 -18.44 1.02 26.77
N ALA A 38 -17.18 1.35 26.51
CA ALA A 38 -16.01 0.57 26.89
C ALA A 38 -14.86 1.51 27.31
N GLU A 39 -13.98 1.01 28.15
CA GLU A 39 -12.81 1.73 28.64
C GLU A 39 -11.69 0.73 28.93
N ASN A 40 -10.46 1.07 28.55
CA ASN A 40 -9.23 0.38 28.99
C ASN A 40 -8.30 1.38 29.69
N GLU A 41 -7.02 1.05 29.90
CA GLU A 41 -6.10 1.95 30.62
C GLU A 41 -5.89 3.30 29.91
N ARG A 42 -5.96 3.33 28.57
CA ARG A 42 -5.69 4.52 27.74
C ARG A 42 -6.95 5.17 27.15
N PHE A 43 -7.90 4.37 26.65
CA PHE A 43 -9.00 4.86 25.85
C PHE A 43 -10.37 4.68 26.50
N ILE A 44 -11.31 5.55 26.14
CA ILE A 44 -12.74 5.44 26.44
C ILE A 44 -13.53 5.56 25.13
N VAL A 45 -14.35 4.55 24.80
CA VAL A 45 -15.29 4.60 23.67
C VAL A 45 -16.62 5.18 24.13
N GLY A 46 -17.06 6.26 23.48
CA GLY A 46 -18.34 6.91 23.75
C GLY A 46 -19.28 6.85 22.55
N VAL A 47 -20.60 6.82 22.80
CA VAL A 47 -21.64 6.97 21.78
C VAL A 47 -22.69 8.00 22.19
N ASN A 48 -23.14 8.80 21.25
CA ASN A 48 -24.32 9.63 21.38
C ASN A 48 -25.52 8.91 20.74
N THR A 49 -26.40 8.39 21.57
CA THR A 49 -27.53 7.55 21.12
C THR A 49 -28.60 8.32 20.35
N SER A 50 -28.59 9.66 20.40
CA SER A 50 -29.56 10.49 19.67
C SER A 50 -29.24 10.64 18.19
N ASN A 51 -27.98 10.51 17.80
CA ASN A 51 -27.51 10.72 16.42
C ASN A 51 -26.52 9.65 15.94
N CYS A 52 -26.25 8.62 16.75
CA CYS A 52 -25.31 7.53 16.48
C CYS A 52 -23.85 7.95 16.32
N PHE A 53 -23.48 9.17 16.71
CA PHE A 53 -22.09 9.60 16.66
C PHE A 53 -21.29 8.84 17.71
N PHE A 54 -20.07 8.46 17.40
CA PHE A 54 -19.16 7.85 18.35
C PHE A 54 -17.94 8.74 18.55
N CYS A 55 -17.24 8.54 19.67
CA CYS A 55 -15.94 9.14 19.90
C CYS A 55 -15.03 8.17 20.63
N VAL A 56 -13.73 8.38 20.51
CA VAL A 56 -12.72 7.72 21.32
C VAL A 56 -11.91 8.80 22.03
N ALA A 57 -11.99 8.80 23.36
CA ALA A 57 -11.18 9.66 24.22
C ALA A 57 -9.86 8.96 24.54
N ASP A 58 -8.73 9.65 24.37
CA ASP A 58 -7.41 9.16 24.78
C ASP A 58 -6.93 9.91 26.02
N LYS A 59 -6.88 9.19 27.15
CA LYS A 59 -6.48 9.71 28.46
C LYS A 59 -5.02 10.15 28.52
N ALA A 60 -4.16 9.58 27.67
CA ALA A 60 -2.74 9.89 27.65
C ALA A 60 -2.46 11.26 27.01
N VAL A 61 -3.12 11.57 25.89
CA VAL A 61 -2.90 12.83 25.16
C VAL A 61 -3.92 13.93 25.50
N GLY A 62 -4.97 13.61 26.25
CA GLY A 62 -5.95 14.61 26.67
C GLY A 62 -7.05 14.91 25.66
N GLU A 63 -7.18 14.13 24.58
CA GLU A 63 -7.97 14.49 23.39
C GLU A 63 -9.16 13.54 23.13
N VAL A 64 -10.17 14.03 22.40
CA VAL A 64 -11.35 13.26 22.00
C VAL A 64 -11.49 13.22 20.48
N PHE A 65 -11.32 12.04 19.90
CA PHE A 65 -11.50 11.80 18.48
C PHE A 65 -12.97 11.51 18.17
N GLU A 66 -13.71 12.54 17.73
CA GLU A 66 -15.12 12.39 17.33
C GLU A 66 -15.27 11.87 15.89
N SER A 67 -16.25 10.98 15.66
CA SER A 67 -16.56 10.43 14.32
C SER A 67 -17.07 11.46 13.33
N ASN A 68 -17.63 12.56 13.86
CA ASN A 68 -18.28 13.62 13.12
C ASN A 68 -18.07 14.95 13.85
N PRO A 69 -17.98 16.09 13.14
CA PRO A 69 -17.73 17.37 13.76
C PRO A 69 -18.91 17.83 14.62
N SER A 70 -18.65 18.16 15.89
CA SER A 70 -19.63 18.65 16.87
C SER A 70 -20.47 19.85 16.37
N ASN A 71 -19.87 20.74 15.59
CA ASN A 71 -20.46 21.96 15.05
C ASN A 71 -21.05 21.79 13.63
N TRP A 72 -21.30 20.55 13.18
CA TRP A 72 -21.87 20.26 11.86
C TRP A 72 -23.14 21.06 11.55
N LYS A 73 -24.01 21.33 12.55
CA LYS A 73 -25.26 22.10 12.38
C LYS A 73 -25.00 23.53 11.92
N THR A 74 -23.96 24.15 12.46
CA THR A 74 -23.61 25.55 12.20
C THR A 74 -22.73 25.75 10.96
N ASP A 75 -22.27 24.67 10.31
CA ASP A 75 -21.56 24.73 9.05
C ASP A 75 -22.43 25.40 7.97
N LYS A 76 -21.99 26.55 7.45
CA LYS A 76 -22.70 27.34 6.43
C LYS A 76 -22.34 26.92 5.00
N LYS A 77 -21.27 26.15 4.81
CA LYS A 77 -20.76 25.72 3.51
C LYS A 77 -21.49 24.46 3.03
N ALA A 78 -21.73 23.52 3.92
CA ALA A 78 -22.40 22.27 3.64
C ALA A 78 -23.91 22.47 3.46
N THR A 79 -24.42 22.10 2.29
CA THR A 79 -25.84 22.13 1.94
C THR A 79 -26.30 20.77 1.40
N GLY A 80 -27.61 20.50 1.45
CA GLY A 80 -28.21 19.28 0.90
C GLY A 80 -27.51 17.99 1.36
N SER A 81 -27.07 17.17 0.40
CA SER A 81 -26.37 15.91 0.66
C SER A 81 -25.03 16.09 1.38
N ASN A 82 -24.34 17.23 1.23
CA ASN A 82 -23.10 17.49 1.98
C ASN A 82 -23.37 17.70 3.48
N LYS A 83 -24.53 18.25 3.84
CA LYS A 83 -24.93 18.40 5.24
C LYS A 83 -25.25 17.07 5.92
N THR A 84 -25.78 16.11 5.17
CA THR A 84 -26.02 14.75 5.70
C THR A 84 -24.75 13.92 5.73
N LYS A 85 -23.79 14.14 4.80
CA LYS A 85 -22.44 13.59 4.91
C LYS A 85 -21.73 14.00 6.21
N LEU A 86 -21.90 15.25 6.65
CA LEU A 86 -21.35 15.71 7.95
C LEU A 86 -21.84 14.92 9.16
N GLN A 87 -22.97 14.22 9.04
CA GLN A 87 -23.57 13.42 10.10
C GLN A 87 -23.35 11.92 9.93
N SER A 88 -22.64 11.50 8.88
CA SER A 88 -22.52 10.08 8.53
C SER A 88 -21.20 9.49 9.04
N GLN A 89 -21.26 8.27 9.57
CA GLN A 89 -20.10 7.48 9.98
C GLN A 89 -19.70 6.45 8.91
N LEU A 90 -20.58 6.21 7.93
CA LEU A 90 -20.36 5.27 6.84
C LEU A 90 -20.95 5.85 5.56
N ILE A 91 -20.20 5.79 4.47
CA ILE A 91 -20.69 6.07 3.12
C ILE A 91 -20.51 4.80 2.29
N VAL A 92 -21.53 4.43 1.51
CA VAL A 92 -21.51 3.24 0.67
C VAL A 92 -21.76 3.62 -0.78
N THR A 93 -21.13 2.89 -1.71
CA THR A 93 -21.48 2.90 -3.13
C THR A 93 -22.17 1.60 -3.47
N VAL A 94 -23.35 1.68 -4.07
CA VAL A 94 -24.22 0.54 -4.37
C VAL A 94 -24.48 0.48 -5.87
N LEU A 95 -24.36 -0.71 -6.46
CA LEU A 95 -24.86 -1.02 -7.79
C LEU A 95 -26.34 -1.40 -7.70
N ARG A 96 -27.20 -0.64 -8.37
CA ARG A 96 -28.64 -0.93 -8.45
C ARG A 96 -28.87 -2.11 -9.38
N GLY A 97 -29.45 -3.19 -8.88
CA GLY A 97 -29.73 -4.41 -9.67
C GLY A 97 -30.72 -4.17 -10.82
N GLU A 98 -31.66 -3.24 -10.63
CA GLU A 98 -32.68 -2.92 -11.64
C GLU A 98 -32.16 -2.09 -12.82
N THR A 99 -31.24 -1.15 -12.56
CA THR A 99 -30.80 -0.16 -13.56
C THR A 99 -29.36 -0.33 -14.01
N GLY A 100 -28.53 -1.04 -13.24
CA GLY A 100 -27.08 -1.13 -13.45
C GLY A 100 -26.33 0.18 -13.11
N ASN A 101 -27.02 1.19 -12.57
CA ASN A 101 -26.42 2.45 -12.16
C ASN A 101 -25.80 2.33 -10.76
N THR A 102 -24.78 3.13 -10.49
CA THR A 102 -24.17 3.25 -9.17
C THR A 102 -24.75 4.43 -8.39
N GLU A 103 -25.04 4.24 -7.12
CA GLU A 103 -25.50 5.28 -6.20
C GLU A 103 -24.60 5.36 -4.96
N THR A 104 -24.24 6.58 -4.55
CA THR A 104 -23.53 6.82 -3.29
C THR A 104 -24.51 7.26 -2.21
N VAL A 105 -24.55 6.51 -1.12
CA VAL A 105 -25.52 6.69 -0.02
C VAL A 105 -24.77 6.86 1.28
N ASN A 106 -25.17 7.83 2.09
CA ASN A 106 -24.58 8.06 3.40
C ASN A 106 -25.45 7.46 4.51
N SER A 107 -24.82 7.03 5.61
CA SER A 107 -25.51 6.34 6.70
C SER A 107 -26.59 7.19 7.36
N GLN A 108 -26.44 8.52 7.37
CA GLN A 108 -27.46 9.42 7.92
C GLN A 108 -28.79 9.27 7.17
N VAL A 109 -28.77 9.35 5.83
CA VAL A 109 -29.97 9.25 5.00
C VAL A 109 -30.43 7.80 4.87
N GLY A 110 -29.47 6.90 4.61
CA GLY A 110 -29.76 5.51 4.27
C GLY A 110 -30.19 4.64 5.44
N SER A 111 -29.85 5.02 6.69
CA SER A 111 -30.17 4.20 7.86
C SER A 111 -30.65 4.99 9.08
N VAL A 112 -29.93 6.03 9.52
CA VAL A 112 -30.26 6.76 10.76
C VAL A 112 -31.62 7.46 10.65
N ASN A 113 -31.84 8.24 9.60
CA ASN A 113 -33.13 8.93 9.34
C ASN A 113 -34.30 7.94 9.12
N LYS A 114 -34.01 6.71 8.70
CA LYS A 114 -35.01 5.65 8.51
C LYS A 114 -35.27 4.85 9.79
N GLY A 115 -34.55 5.09 10.88
CA GLY A 115 -34.70 4.35 12.14
C GLY A 115 -34.28 2.89 12.04
N THR A 116 -33.43 2.53 11.07
CA THR A 116 -33.00 1.13 10.84
C THR A 116 -31.63 0.82 11.45
N VAL A 117 -30.94 1.84 11.97
CA VAL A 117 -29.65 1.69 12.65
C VAL A 117 -29.83 0.99 14.00
N LYS A 118 -28.91 0.08 14.36
CA LYS A 118 -28.88 -0.55 15.68
C LYS A 118 -27.52 -0.35 16.34
N LEU A 119 -27.52 0.14 17.57
CA LEU A 119 -26.33 0.29 18.40
C LEU A 119 -26.24 -0.92 19.34
N GLN A 120 -25.06 -1.54 19.42
CA GLN A 120 -24.79 -2.69 20.26
C GLN A 120 -23.45 -2.48 20.98
N LYS A 121 -23.46 -2.65 22.30
CA LYS A 121 -22.20 -2.74 23.05
C LYS A 121 -21.53 -4.09 22.75
N VAL A 122 -20.22 -4.06 22.56
CA VAL A 122 -19.34 -5.24 22.54
C VAL A 122 -18.28 -5.08 23.64
N ASP A 123 -17.52 -6.13 23.94
CA ASP A 123 -16.60 -6.16 25.09
C ASP A 123 -15.64 -4.95 25.08
N ASP A 124 -14.96 -4.74 23.96
CA ASP A 124 -13.95 -3.68 23.79
C ASP A 124 -14.48 -2.46 23.02
N GLY A 125 -15.80 -2.24 22.95
CA GLY A 125 -16.32 -1.05 22.27
C GLY A 125 -17.78 -1.09 21.80
N LEU A 126 -17.98 -0.64 20.56
CA LEU A 126 -19.28 -0.41 19.94
C LEU A 126 -19.37 -1.17 18.61
N ARG A 127 -20.53 -1.78 18.36
CA ARG A 127 -20.97 -2.25 17.04
C ARG A 127 -22.19 -1.44 16.61
N VAL A 128 -22.13 -0.86 15.42
CA VAL A 128 -23.23 -0.13 14.78
C VAL A 128 -23.66 -0.88 13.53
N LEU A 129 -24.90 -1.34 13.50
CA LEU A 129 -25.47 -2.03 12.35
C LEU A 129 -26.23 -1.02 11.48
N TYR A 130 -25.69 -0.67 10.31
CA TYR A 130 -26.34 0.23 9.36
C TYR A 130 -27.10 -0.57 8.31
N THR A 131 -28.44 -0.52 8.35
CA THR A 131 -29.30 -1.16 7.35
C THR A 131 -29.82 -0.12 6.36
N PHE A 132 -29.30 -0.17 5.13
CA PHE A 132 -29.73 0.62 3.98
C PHE A 132 -30.96 -0.02 3.34
N ALA A 133 -32.13 0.19 3.96
CA ALA A 133 -33.35 -0.57 3.65
C ALA A 133 -33.80 -0.50 2.18
N ASP A 134 -33.60 0.64 1.50
CA ASP A 134 -33.96 0.82 0.08
C ASP A 134 -33.11 -0.01 -0.89
N TYR A 135 -32.02 -0.58 -0.38
CA TYR A 135 -31.05 -1.40 -1.11
C TYR A 135 -31.01 -2.83 -0.55
N GLY A 136 -31.64 -3.09 0.59
CA GLY A 136 -31.55 -4.38 1.28
C GLY A 136 -30.12 -4.76 1.71
N ILE A 137 -29.27 -3.77 1.95
CA ILE A 137 -27.86 -3.95 2.35
C ILE A 137 -27.70 -3.59 3.84
N THR A 138 -27.05 -4.46 4.60
CA THR A 138 -26.67 -4.21 5.99
C THR A 138 -25.16 -4.28 6.14
N VAL A 139 -24.56 -3.23 6.73
CA VAL A 139 -23.12 -3.11 6.95
C VAL A 139 -22.87 -2.87 8.44
N PRO A 140 -22.17 -3.78 9.15
CA PRO A 140 -21.77 -3.58 10.53
C PRO A 140 -20.46 -2.77 10.61
N LEU A 141 -20.46 -1.73 11.41
CA LEU A 141 -19.28 -0.93 11.74
C LEU A 141 -18.91 -1.17 13.21
N TYR A 142 -17.69 -1.65 13.44
CA TYR A 142 -17.14 -1.81 14.77
C TYR A 142 -16.19 -0.66 15.10
N VAL A 143 -16.22 -0.21 16.35
CA VAL A 143 -15.27 0.73 16.95
C VAL A 143 -14.77 0.09 18.23
N THR A 144 -13.50 -0.29 18.27
CA THR A 144 -12.91 -1.04 19.38
C THR A 144 -11.60 -0.41 19.84
N ILE A 145 -11.22 -0.64 21.09
CA ILE A 145 -9.98 -0.10 21.67
C ILE A 145 -8.99 -1.22 21.97
N ALA A 146 -7.70 -0.93 21.76
CA ALA A 146 -6.56 -1.74 22.13
C ALA A 146 -5.61 -0.93 23.03
N GLU A 147 -4.45 -1.47 23.38
CA GLU A 147 -3.51 -0.83 24.32
C GLU A 147 -2.99 0.53 23.81
N ASP A 148 -2.59 0.59 22.54
CA ASP A 148 -1.91 1.73 21.92
C ASP A 148 -2.70 2.41 20.80
N CYS A 149 -3.79 1.79 20.35
CA CYS A 149 -4.62 2.25 19.25
C CYS A 149 -6.11 2.00 19.49
N PHE A 150 -6.93 2.62 18.65
CA PHE A 150 -8.32 2.24 18.48
C PHE A 150 -8.61 1.90 17.01
N ARG A 151 -9.55 0.99 16.77
CA ARG A 151 -9.81 0.41 15.45
C ARG A 151 -11.24 0.68 15.03
N VAL A 152 -11.41 1.05 13.77
CA VAL A 152 -12.72 1.15 13.11
C VAL A 152 -12.74 0.17 11.94
N TYR A 153 -13.67 -0.79 11.94
CA TYR A 153 -13.65 -1.86 10.93
C TYR A 153 -15.01 -2.44 10.56
N ILE A 154 -15.04 -3.10 9.40
CA ILE A 154 -16.18 -3.85 8.86
C ILE A 154 -15.70 -5.28 8.57
N PRO A 155 -16.19 -6.31 9.27
CA PRO A 155 -15.99 -7.71 8.88
C PRO A 155 -16.67 -8.00 7.54
N ALA A 156 -15.93 -8.55 6.57
CA ALA A 156 -16.44 -8.75 5.22
C ALA A 156 -17.54 -9.82 5.14
N ASP A 157 -17.47 -10.82 6.01
CA ASP A 157 -18.44 -11.91 6.18
C ASP A 157 -19.76 -11.46 6.81
N GLU A 158 -19.75 -10.42 7.66
CA GLU A 158 -20.97 -9.90 8.29
C GLU A 158 -21.75 -8.88 7.43
N ILE A 159 -21.27 -8.53 6.23
CA ILE A 159 -22.04 -7.70 5.29
C ILE A 159 -23.19 -8.53 4.72
N GLU A 160 -24.43 -8.07 4.83
CA GLU A 160 -25.61 -8.77 4.31
C GLU A 160 -26.21 -8.03 3.12
N GLU A 161 -26.56 -8.76 2.05
CA GLU A 161 -27.24 -8.25 0.86
C GLU A 161 -28.47 -9.15 0.62
N THR A 162 -29.67 -8.57 0.70
CA THR A 162 -30.95 -9.31 0.66
C THR A 162 -31.78 -9.03 -0.60
N THR A 163 -31.29 -8.17 -1.49
CA THR A 163 -31.93 -7.83 -2.77
C THR A 163 -30.92 -8.04 -3.92
N ALA A 164 -31.29 -7.62 -5.14
CA ALA A 164 -30.40 -7.63 -6.30
C ALA A 164 -29.35 -6.50 -6.28
N ASP A 165 -29.50 -5.51 -5.39
CA ASP A 165 -28.52 -4.43 -5.24
C ASP A 165 -27.25 -4.95 -4.57
N GLN A 166 -26.10 -4.45 -5.02
CA GLN A 166 -24.79 -4.95 -4.59
C GLN A 166 -23.90 -3.83 -4.05
N LEU A 167 -23.24 -4.07 -2.92
CA LEU A 167 -22.26 -3.16 -2.34
C LEU A 167 -20.96 -3.19 -3.16
N LEU A 168 -20.49 -2.01 -3.57
CA LEU A 168 -19.26 -1.83 -4.34
C LEU A 168 -18.11 -1.31 -3.47
N ASP A 169 -18.35 -0.22 -2.73
CA ASP A 169 -17.34 0.44 -1.91
C ASP A 169 -17.91 0.87 -0.57
N VAL A 170 -17.04 0.96 0.43
CA VAL A 170 -17.33 1.51 1.76
C VAL A 170 -16.28 2.57 2.13
N GLU A 171 -16.70 3.72 2.64
CA GLU A 171 -15.83 4.72 3.26
C GLU A 171 -16.12 4.78 4.75
N ILE A 172 -15.09 4.50 5.55
CA ILE A 172 -15.19 4.29 6.99
C ILE A 172 -14.88 5.60 7.71
N ALA A 173 -15.83 6.05 8.54
CA ALA A 173 -15.70 7.21 9.43
C ALA A 173 -15.03 8.42 8.74
N PRO A 174 -15.60 8.94 7.64
CA PRO A 174 -14.93 9.89 6.74
C PRO A 174 -14.52 11.23 7.39
N LEU A 175 -15.09 11.54 8.57
CA LEU A 175 -14.88 12.79 9.30
C LEU A 175 -14.29 12.57 10.69
N LEU A 176 -13.78 11.37 10.97
CA LEU A 176 -13.13 11.09 12.24
C LEU A 176 -11.92 12.01 12.42
N GLY A 177 -11.91 12.80 13.49
CA GLY A 177 -10.82 13.74 13.76
C GLY A 177 -10.73 14.92 12.79
N ALA A 178 -11.82 15.24 12.07
CA ALA A 178 -11.83 16.32 11.09
C ALA A 178 -11.56 17.70 11.74
N SER A 179 -10.69 18.50 11.11
CA SER A 179 -10.26 19.82 11.62
C SER A 179 -10.96 20.96 10.88
N GLY A 180 -11.48 21.94 11.61
CA GLY A 180 -12.23 23.08 11.09
C GLY A 180 -11.36 24.18 10.46
N THR A 181 -12.03 25.25 10.02
CA THR A 181 -11.37 26.40 9.34
C THR A 181 -10.52 27.29 10.24
N LYS A 182 -10.51 27.04 11.54
CA LYS A 182 -9.72 27.80 12.52
C LYS A 182 -8.50 27.02 13.01
N ASP A 183 -8.42 25.75 12.66
CA ASP A 183 -7.38 24.86 13.13
C ASP A 183 -6.19 24.98 12.17
N ASP A 184 -4.99 25.02 12.74
CA ASP A 184 -3.73 25.00 12.01
C ASP A 184 -3.14 23.58 12.05
N GLY A 185 -2.49 23.18 10.97
CA GLY A 185 -2.00 21.81 10.86
C GLY A 185 -1.82 21.34 9.42
N TYR A 186 -1.70 20.03 9.26
CA TYR A 186 -1.58 19.39 7.95
C TYR A 186 -2.04 17.93 7.96
N ILE A 187 -2.37 17.44 6.77
CA ILE A 187 -2.56 16.02 6.47
C ILE A 187 -1.28 15.50 5.80
N LEU A 188 -0.71 14.43 6.32
CA LEU A 188 0.32 13.63 5.65
C LEU A 188 -0.35 12.60 4.74
N ILE A 189 0.05 12.58 3.47
CA ILE A 189 -0.38 11.61 2.46
C ILE A 189 0.81 10.77 1.96
N PRO A 190 0.60 9.47 1.63
CA PRO A 190 1.67 8.56 1.23
C PRO A 190 2.01 8.69 -0.27
N ASP A 191 2.09 9.91 -0.80
CA ASP A 191 2.38 10.18 -2.20
C ASP A 191 3.89 10.17 -2.50
N GLY A 192 4.39 9.11 -3.16
CA GLY A 192 5.82 8.96 -3.44
C GLY A 192 6.66 8.90 -2.17
N ALA A 193 7.54 9.89 -1.98
CA ALA A 193 8.33 10.06 -0.76
C ALA A 193 7.46 10.36 0.48
N GLY A 194 6.29 10.95 0.26
CA GLY A 194 5.42 11.56 1.26
C GLY A 194 5.15 13.02 0.93
N ALA A 195 3.94 13.50 1.21
CA ALA A 195 3.58 14.91 1.01
C ALA A 195 2.65 15.42 2.11
N LEU A 196 2.70 16.73 2.35
CA LEU A 196 1.85 17.44 3.30
C LEU A 196 0.83 18.29 2.57
N ILE A 197 -0.42 18.23 3.02
CA ILE A 197 -1.50 19.14 2.65
C ILE A 197 -1.80 19.99 3.89
N ARG A 198 -1.43 21.28 3.86
CA ARG A 198 -1.72 22.22 4.94
C ARG A 198 -3.23 22.39 5.07
N PHE A 199 -3.71 22.44 6.31
CA PHE A 199 -5.11 22.76 6.56
C PHE A 199 -5.45 24.12 5.96
N ASN A 200 -6.67 24.25 5.44
CA ASN A 200 -7.21 25.53 5.02
C ASN A 200 -6.35 26.28 3.98
N ASN A 201 -5.54 25.57 3.17
CA ASN A 201 -4.58 26.15 2.21
C ASN A 201 -5.21 26.93 1.03
N GLY A 202 -6.53 27.10 1.00
CA GLY A 202 -7.25 27.86 -0.01
C GLY A 202 -7.35 27.17 -1.38
N LYS A 203 -6.79 25.97 -1.56
CA LYS A 203 -6.75 25.25 -2.84
C LYS A 203 -8.06 24.51 -3.14
N THR A 204 -9.20 25.15 -2.91
CA THR A 204 -10.54 24.54 -3.00
C THR A 204 -10.97 24.16 -4.43
N LYS A 205 -10.19 24.54 -5.44
CA LYS A 205 -10.39 24.13 -6.85
C LYS A 205 -9.55 22.91 -7.22
N ALA A 206 -8.58 22.52 -6.40
CA ALA A 206 -7.91 21.24 -6.55
C ALA A 206 -8.87 20.12 -6.14
N GLY A 207 -8.85 19.01 -6.87
CA GLY A 207 -9.58 17.81 -6.48
C GLY A 207 -9.05 17.25 -5.16
N ALA A 208 -9.89 16.53 -4.42
CA ALA A 208 -9.45 15.78 -3.25
C ALA A 208 -8.39 14.75 -3.66
N TYR A 209 -7.43 14.49 -2.78
CA TYR A 209 -6.48 13.40 -2.95
C TYR A 209 -7.22 12.08 -2.79
N LYS A 210 -7.07 11.19 -3.78
CA LYS A 210 -7.53 9.81 -3.72
C LYS A 210 -6.54 8.91 -4.44
N ALA A 211 -5.92 7.98 -3.71
CA ALA A 211 -4.98 7.02 -4.30
C ALA A 211 -5.30 5.59 -3.84
N GLN A 212 -5.19 4.62 -4.74
CA GLN A 212 -5.26 3.21 -4.36
C GLN A 212 -3.95 2.81 -3.67
N VAL A 213 -4.07 2.19 -2.50
CA VAL A 213 -2.94 1.63 -1.78
C VAL A 213 -2.29 0.53 -2.63
N TYR A 214 -0.96 0.55 -2.69
CA TYR A 214 -0.13 -0.30 -3.55
C TYR A 214 -0.32 -0.10 -5.05
N GLY A 215 -0.88 1.05 -5.45
CA GLY A 215 -1.00 1.45 -6.85
C GLY A 215 -2.19 0.85 -7.56
N SER A 216 -2.42 1.35 -8.77
CA SER A 216 -3.55 0.95 -9.60
C SER A 216 -3.52 -0.54 -9.93
N ASP A 217 -4.70 -1.15 -9.91
CA ASP A 217 -4.86 -2.53 -10.35
C ASP A 217 -4.66 -2.66 -11.87
N LYS A 218 -3.56 -3.32 -12.26
CA LYS A 218 -3.18 -3.52 -13.67
C LYS A 218 -4.12 -4.44 -14.44
N THR A 219 -5.13 -5.05 -13.80
CA THR A 219 -6.20 -5.76 -14.53
C THR A 219 -7.04 -4.86 -15.40
N PHE A 220 -7.11 -3.57 -15.11
CA PHE A 220 -7.90 -2.61 -15.86
C PHE A 220 -6.98 -1.89 -16.84
N ALA A 221 -7.21 -2.11 -18.14
CA ALA A 221 -6.35 -1.57 -19.19
C ALA A 221 -6.39 -0.05 -19.18
N ALA A 222 -5.23 0.59 -19.02
CA ALA A 222 -5.06 1.99 -19.33
C ALA A 222 -4.68 2.09 -20.82
N THR A 223 -5.46 2.81 -21.61
CA THR A 223 -5.10 3.11 -23.01
C THR A 223 -4.06 4.23 -23.13
N VAL A 224 -3.82 4.96 -22.03
CA VAL A 224 -2.82 6.02 -21.90
C VAL A 224 -2.26 6.02 -20.48
N ASP A 225 -0.95 6.05 -20.31
CA ASP A 225 -0.30 6.24 -19.00
C ASP A 225 0.08 7.71 -18.80
N ASN A 226 -0.95 8.53 -18.53
CA ASN A 226 -0.78 9.94 -18.12
C ASN A 226 -0.71 10.07 -16.59
N ASN A 227 -0.49 8.98 -15.86
CA ASN A 227 -0.56 9.01 -14.41
C ASN A 227 0.72 9.63 -13.83
N THR A 228 0.70 10.95 -13.65
CA THR A 228 1.77 11.69 -12.97
C THR A 228 1.78 11.43 -11.46
N MET A 229 0.75 10.75 -10.95
CA MET A 229 0.64 10.41 -9.54
C MET A 229 1.47 9.16 -9.20
N LEU A 230 2.52 9.38 -8.41
CA LEU A 230 3.31 8.35 -7.74
C LEU A 230 2.44 7.47 -6.86
N ARG A 231 2.86 6.21 -6.77
CA ARG A 231 2.16 5.16 -6.04
C ARG A 231 2.09 5.46 -4.54
N ALA A 232 0.89 5.29 -3.96
CA ALA A 232 0.71 5.16 -2.52
C ALA A 232 1.23 3.81 -2.02
N ALA A 233 2.55 3.70 -1.81
CA ALA A 233 3.21 2.45 -1.42
C ALA A 233 2.90 2.01 0.03
N LEU A 234 2.42 2.93 0.86
CA LEU A 234 2.17 2.72 2.28
C LEU A 234 0.67 2.95 2.61
N PRO A 235 -0.01 2.03 3.33
CA PRO A 235 -1.40 2.17 3.77
C PRO A 235 -1.56 3.11 4.98
N VAL A 236 -0.96 4.30 4.94
CA VAL A 236 -0.91 5.23 6.08
C VAL A 236 -1.31 6.65 5.69
N LEU A 237 -2.02 7.31 6.61
CA LEU A 237 -2.34 8.73 6.63
C LEU A 237 -1.97 9.29 8.00
N GLY A 238 -1.80 10.61 8.07
CA GLY A 238 -1.61 11.28 9.35
C GLY A 238 -2.17 12.69 9.36
N MET A 239 -2.54 13.17 10.54
CA MET A 239 -2.89 14.56 10.77
C MET A 239 -2.08 15.12 11.94
N ASN A 240 -1.49 16.28 11.72
CA ASN A 240 -0.99 17.14 12.78
C ASN A 240 -2.01 18.25 12.99
N CYS A 241 -2.52 18.38 14.21
CA CYS A 241 -3.55 19.35 14.59
C CYS A 241 -2.99 20.44 15.54
N GLY A 242 -1.69 20.72 15.47
CA GLY A 242 -0.98 21.61 16.39
C GLY A 242 -0.60 20.91 17.68
N ASP A 243 -1.58 20.63 18.54
CA ASP A 243 -1.34 20.13 19.90
C ASP A 243 -1.25 18.60 19.97
N TYR A 244 -1.83 17.89 19.01
CA TYR A 244 -1.81 16.43 18.92
C TYR A 244 -1.60 15.96 17.49
N GLY A 245 -1.12 14.72 17.36
CA GLY A 245 -0.98 14.02 16.09
C GLY A 245 -1.83 12.75 16.08
N LEU A 246 -2.41 12.42 14.94
CA LEU A 246 -3.18 11.20 14.75
C LEU A 246 -2.67 10.49 13.48
N MET A 247 -2.16 9.28 13.62
CA MET A 247 -1.80 8.43 12.49
C MET A 247 -2.92 7.40 12.25
N ALA A 248 -3.32 7.21 11.00
CA ALA A 248 -4.33 6.24 10.59
C ALA A 248 -3.72 5.23 9.62
N VAL A 249 -3.88 3.95 9.89
CA VAL A 249 -3.28 2.86 9.09
C VAL A 249 -4.36 1.87 8.70
N ALA A 250 -4.47 1.52 7.42
CA ALA A 250 -5.28 0.37 7.01
C ALA A 250 -4.54 -0.93 7.37
N THR A 251 -4.85 -1.50 8.54
CA THR A 251 -4.16 -2.68 9.09
C THR A 251 -4.67 -4.00 8.52
N GLN A 252 -5.92 -4.03 8.05
CA GLN A 252 -6.48 -5.14 7.28
C GLN A 252 -7.29 -4.60 6.10
N GLY A 253 -7.31 -5.35 4.99
CA GLY A 253 -7.98 -4.93 3.76
C GLY A 253 -7.23 -3.83 2.98
N ASP A 254 -6.01 -3.49 3.38
CA ASP A 254 -5.06 -2.58 2.72
C ASP A 254 -4.93 -2.80 1.20
N ALA A 255 -4.98 -4.06 0.74
CA ALA A 255 -4.95 -4.39 -0.69
C ALA A 255 -6.15 -3.84 -1.48
N HIS A 256 -7.26 -3.55 -0.79
CA HIS A 256 -8.50 -2.99 -1.34
C HIS A 256 -8.68 -1.51 -0.96
N ALA A 257 -7.74 -0.94 -0.21
CA ALA A 257 -7.89 0.38 0.37
C ALA A 257 -7.52 1.49 -0.62
N TYR A 258 -8.20 2.61 -0.45
CA TYR A 258 -7.86 3.90 -0.99
C TYR A 258 -7.64 4.86 0.17
N VAL A 259 -6.60 5.68 0.06
CA VAL A 259 -6.36 6.82 0.93
C VAL A 259 -7.07 8.04 0.37
N ASN A 260 -7.84 8.74 1.21
CA ASN A 260 -8.58 9.94 0.82
C ASN A 260 -8.15 11.12 1.70
N ALA A 261 -7.91 12.28 1.11
CA ALA A 261 -7.67 13.52 1.85
C ALA A 261 -8.29 14.73 1.14
N ALA A 262 -8.89 15.63 1.90
CA ALA A 262 -9.49 16.86 1.38
C ALA A 262 -9.29 18.04 2.32
N VAL A 263 -9.18 19.23 1.74
CA VAL A 263 -9.11 20.50 2.47
C VAL A 263 -10.50 21.08 2.70
N SER A 264 -10.60 21.93 3.72
CA SER A 264 -11.83 22.67 3.98
C SER A 264 -12.23 23.60 2.83
N GLY A 265 -13.51 23.96 2.79
CA GLY A 265 -14.02 24.99 1.87
C GLY A 265 -14.44 24.48 0.50
N VAL A 266 -14.29 23.18 0.20
CA VAL A 266 -14.80 22.56 -1.05
C VAL A 266 -16.31 22.31 -0.92
N THR A 267 -16.71 21.31 -0.15
CA THR A 267 -18.12 20.92 0.08
C THR A 267 -18.59 21.14 1.53
N HIS A 268 -17.66 21.30 2.47
CA HIS A 268 -17.88 21.58 3.89
C HIS A 268 -16.68 22.34 4.50
N SER A 269 -16.80 22.81 5.74
CA SER A 269 -15.80 23.62 6.43
C SER A 269 -14.72 22.82 7.20
N TYR A 270 -14.40 21.60 6.75
CA TYR A 270 -13.45 20.71 7.45
C TYR A 270 -12.39 20.13 6.53
N ASN A 271 -11.19 19.98 7.06
CA ASN A 271 -10.09 19.18 6.51
C ASN A 271 -10.27 17.74 7.00
N THR A 272 -10.11 16.77 6.11
CA THR A 272 -10.53 15.38 6.36
C THR A 272 -9.54 14.41 5.76
N MET A 273 -9.25 13.34 6.49
CA MET A 273 -8.55 12.16 5.98
C MET A 273 -9.37 10.91 6.29
N SER A 274 -9.42 9.96 5.36
CA SER A 274 -10.18 8.72 5.54
C SER A 274 -9.61 7.59 4.70
N PHE A 275 -10.05 6.37 4.98
CA PHE A 275 -9.89 5.24 4.07
C PHE A 275 -11.24 4.83 3.50
N SER A 276 -11.23 4.48 2.22
CA SER A 276 -12.32 3.74 1.59
C SER A 276 -11.82 2.42 1.04
N PHE A 277 -12.68 1.40 0.99
CA PHE A 277 -12.32 0.06 0.57
C PHE A 277 -13.26 -0.43 -0.52
N THR A 278 -12.67 -1.05 -1.55
CA THR A 278 -13.45 -1.74 -2.59
C THR A 278 -13.88 -3.11 -2.08
N VAL A 279 -15.18 -3.30 -1.97
CA VAL A 279 -15.83 -4.56 -1.60
C VAL A 279 -15.99 -5.48 -2.81
N ARG A 280 -16.24 -4.88 -3.99
CA ARG A 280 -16.52 -5.58 -5.24
C ARG A 280 -15.93 -4.80 -6.40
N ALA A 281 -15.04 -5.45 -7.15
CA ALA A 281 -14.33 -4.76 -8.22
C ALA A 281 -15.25 -4.43 -9.41
N LYS A 282 -14.97 -3.29 -10.05
CA LYS A 282 -15.58 -2.83 -11.30
C LYS A 282 -14.52 -2.79 -12.40
N GLY A 283 -14.83 -3.33 -13.56
CA GLY A 283 -14.04 -3.20 -14.78
C GLY A 283 -14.86 -2.66 -15.95
N GLU A 284 -14.18 -2.31 -17.03
CA GLU A 284 -14.79 -1.83 -18.26
C GLU A 284 -14.38 -2.75 -19.41
N TYR A 285 -15.32 -3.02 -20.32
CA TYR A 285 -15.09 -3.78 -21.53
C TYR A 285 -15.66 -3.04 -22.72
N THR A 286 -14.82 -2.73 -23.71
CA THR A 286 -15.25 -2.04 -24.92
C THR A 286 -15.55 -3.05 -26.02
N ILE A 287 -16.77 -3.00 -26.57
CA ILE A 287 -17.25 -3.83 -27.66
C ILE A 287 -17.21 -3.01 -28.96
N GLY A 288 -16.42 -3.44 -29.93
CA GLY A 288 -16.27 -2.79 -31.25
C GLY A 288 -14.95 -2.04 -31.42
N GLU A 289 -14.59 -1.72 -32.67
CA GLU A 289 -13.42 -0.87 -32.98
C GLU A 289 -13.74 0.61 -32.70
N GLU A 290 -12.76 1.38 -32.18
CA GLU A 290 -12.92 2.79 -31.77
C GLU A 290 -13.62 3.67 -32.81
N ASN A 291 -13.50 3.35 -34.10
CA ASN A 291 -14.03 4.15 -35.21
C ASN A 291 -15.41 3.71 -35.74
N TYR A 292 -16.00 2.61 -35.25
CA TYR A 292 -17.24 2.02 -35.81
C TYR A 292 -18.26 1.56 -34.76
N ASN A 293 -18.56 2.42 -33.78
CA ASN A 293 -19.53 2.21 -32.68
C ASN A 293 -18.99 1.35 -31.51
N ALA A 294 -17.83 1.72 -30.98
CA ALA A 294 -17.37 1.19 -29.70
C ALA A 294 -18.40 1.45 -28.59
N ARG A 295 -18.83 0.38 -27.90
CA ARG A 295 -19.69 0.45 -26.71
C ARG A 295 -18.94 -0.07 -25.51
N THR A 296 -18.65 0.79 -24.55
CA THR A 296 -18.07 0.40 -23.25
C THR A 296 -19.17 -0.08 -22.31
N VAL A 297 -19.04 -1.29 -21.81
CA VAL A 297 -19.91 -1.87 -20.77
C VAL A 297 -19.13 -2.03 -19.47
N ASN A 298 -19.80 -1.75 -18.35
CA ASN A 298 -19.25 -1.99 -17.03
C ASN A 298 -19.46 -3.45 -16.64
N LEU A 299 -18.39 -4.12 -16.22
CA LEU A 299 -18.42 -5.45 -15.62
C LEU A 299 -18.19 -5.31 -14.12
N TYR A 300 -18.93 -6.07 -13.32
CA TYR A 300 -18.78 -6.08 -11.87
C TYR A 300 -18.47 -7.50 -11.41
N GLN A 301 -17.62 -7.62 -10.41
CA GLN A 301 -17.31 -8.91 -9.79
C GLN A 301 -18.60 -9.52 -9.18
N GLN A 302 -18.95 -10.75 -9.55
CA GLN A 302 -20.22 -11.37 -9.14
C GLN A 302 -20.33 -11.66 -7.65
N ASP A 303 -19.21 -11.97 -6.99
CA ASP A 303 -19.16 -12.25 -5.54
C ASP A 303 -18.31 -11.19 -4.82
N LYS A 304 -18.76 -10.76 -3.63
CA LYS A 304 -17.96 -9.92 -2.74
C LYS A 304 -16.90 -10.77 -2.05
N SER A 305 -15.82 -10.15 -1.59
CA SER A 305 -14.94 -10.82 -0.63
C SER A 305 -15.72 -11.13 0.66
N THR A 306 -15.56 -12.34 1.18
CA THR A 306 -16.13 -12.77 2.47
C THR A 306 -15.06 -13.04 3.51
N SER A 307 -13.78 -12.79 3.20
CA SER A 307 -12.67 -13.03 4.12
C SER A 307 -12.04 -11.72 4.60
N GLY A 308 -11.63 -11.73 5.88
CA GLY A 308 -10.92 -10.63 6.50
C GLY A 308 -11.81 -9.44 6.88
N ARG A 309 -11.16 -8.30 7.10
CA ARG A 309 -11.78 -7.05 7.54
C ARG A 309 -11.31 -5.89 6.67
N TYR A 310 -12.18 -4.91 6.51
CA TYR A 310 -11.79 -3.56 6.12
C TYR A 310 -11.55 -2.78 7.41
N GLU A 311 -10.29 -2.58 7.79
CA GLU A 311 -9.93 -2.08 9.13
C GLU A 311 -8.96 -0.91 9.04
N VAL A 312 -9.30 0.17 9.76
CA VAL A 312 -8.41 1.30 10.00
C VAL A 312 -8.08 1.35 11.49
N SER A 313 -6.79 1.26 11.81
CA SER A 313 -6.28 1.47 13.17
C SER A 313 -5.73 2.88 13.29
N TYR A 314 -6.13 3.58 14.35
CA TYR A 314 -5.78 4.95 14.66
C TYR A 314 -4.86 4.99 15.87
N TYR A 315 -3.71 5.64 15.72
CA TYR A 315 -2.65 5.76 16.71
C TYR A 315 -2.47 7.25 17.05
N PRO A 316 -3.05 7.72 18.16
CA PRO A 316 -2.73 9.04 18.68
C PRO A 316 -1.26 9.08 19.11
N LEU A 317 -0.54 10.09 18.64
CA LEU A 317 0.88 10.25 18.94
C LEU A 317 1.09 10.85 20.33
N PRO A 318 2.21 10.54 21.00
CA PRO A 318 2.55 11.14 22.28
C PRO A 318 2.55 12.68 22.22
N GLU A 319 2.19 13.31 23.34
CA GLU A 319 2.23 14.77 23.49
C GLU A 319 3.61 15.32 23.11
N GLY A 320 3.64 16.39 22.30
CA GLY A 320 4.87 17.00 21.79
C GLY A 320 5.55 16.26 20.63
N ALA A 321 5.11 15.05 20.26
CA ALA A 321 5.61 14.28 19.12
C ALA A 321 4.51 14.14 18.05
N CYS A 322 3.93 15.27 17.62
CA CYS A 322 2.77 15.30 16.73
C CYS A 322 3.10 15.45 15.24
N ASP A 323 4.37 15.48 14.86
CA ASP A 323 4.81 15.77 13.50
C ASP A 323 4.96 14.52 12.61
N TRP A 324 5.21 14.72 11.32
CA TRP A 324 5.40 13.64 10.36
C TRP A 324 6.64 12.79 10.66
N LEU A 325 7.65 13.33 11.36
CA LEU A 325 8.83 12.56 11.80
C LEU A 325 8.41 11.52 12.84
N ALA A 326 7.64 11.93 13.84
CA ALA A 326 7.07 11.02 14.83
C ALA A 326 6.13 9.98 14.19
N MET A 327 5.32 10.39 13.20
CA MET A 327 4.51 9.43 12.41
C MET A 327 5.38 8.41 11.67
N ALA A 328 6.48 8.86 11.03
CA ALA A 328 7.37 7.99 10.28
C ALA A 328 8.10 7.00 11.20
N ASP A 329 8.52 7.47 12.38
CA ASP A 329 9.18 6.64 13.38
C ASP A 329 8.23 5.59 13.95
N ALA A 330 7.00 5.98 14.33
CA ALA A 330 5.98 5.07 14.84
C ALA A 330 5.56 4.03 13.78
N TYR A 331 5.35 4.47 12.53
CA TYR A 331 5.01 3.56 11.44
C TYR A 331 6.16 2.61 11.11
N GLY A 332 7.40 3.09 11.11
CA GLY A 332 8.60 2.29 10.89
C GLY A 332 8.80 1.23 11.97
N GLU A 333 8.59 1.59 13.24
CA GLU A 333 8.62 0.64 14.36
C GLU A 333 7.52 -0.42 14.22
N MET A 334 6.29 -0.01 13.91
CA MET A 334 5.17 -0.95 13.71
C MET A 334 5.41 -1.92 12.55
N LEU A 335 5.96 -1.44 11.43
CA LEU A 335 6.12 -2.26 10.22
C LEU A 335 7.39 -3.12 10.23
N LEU A 336 8.49 -2.59 10.77
CA LEU A 336 9.81 -3.20 10.67
C LEU A 336 10.34 -3.71 12.02
N GLY A 337 9.71 -3.35 13.13
CA GLY A 337 10.14 -3.69 14.49
C GLY A 337 11.53 -3.13 14.83
N ASP A 338 12.18 -3.78 15.81
CA ASP A 338 13.54 -3.47 16.27
C ASP A 338 14.65 -3.97 15.33
N ARG A 339 14.38 -4.08 14.02
CA ARG A 339 15.43 -4.43 13.06
C ARG A 339 16.51 -3.36 13.14
N ALA A 340 17.74 -3.77 13.41
CA ALA A 340 18.88 -2.89 13.25
C ALA A 340 19.34 -2.95 11.81
N ALA A 341 19.38 -1.80 11.12
CA ALA A 341 20.13 -1.69 9.89
C ALA A 341 21.59 -2.11 10.13
N GLU A 342 22.26 -2.68 9.12
CA GLU A 342 23.71 -2.81 9.19
C GLU A 342 24.31 -1.42 9.45
N ALA A 343 25.19 -1.30 10.46
CA ALA A 343 25.78 -0.03 10.86
C ALA A 343 26.68 0.62 9.78
N GLU A 344 27.01 -0.13 8.71
CA GLU A 344 27.87 0.29 7.63
C GLU A 344 27.06 0.90 6.48
N ASN A 345 27.23 2.21 6.24
CA ASN A 345 26.68 2.86 5.05
C ASN A 345 27.36 2.30 3.81
N ARG A 346 26.59 1.62 2.94
CA ARG A 346 27.07 1.02 1.70
C ARG A 346 26.72 1.93 0.51
N VAL A 347 27.63 2.01 -0.47
CA VAL A 347 27.31 2.58 -1.79
C VAL A 347 26.48 1.56 -2.57
N SER A 348 25.31 1.99 -3.03
CA SER A 348 24.45 1.20 -3.92
C SER A 348 24.95 1.31 -5.36
N LEU A 349 25.28 0.18 -5.97
CA LEU A 349 25.82 0.09 -7.32
C LEU A 349 24.87 -0.73 -8.21
N ARG A 350 24.41 -0.14 -9.32
CA ARG A 350 23.65 -0.86 -10.34
C ARG A 350 24.55 -1.20 -11.52
N PHE A 351 24.74 -2.50 -11.77
CA PHE A 351 25.40 -2.99 -12.97
C PHE A 351 24.37 -3.29 -14.06
N GLU A 352 24.61 -2.77 -15.25
CA GLU A 352 23.90 -3.17 -16.46
C GLU A 352 24.69 -4.27 -17.19
N GLY A 353 24.13 -5.48 -17.24
CA GLY A 353 24.79 -6.64 -17.84
C GLY A 353 24.88 -6.57 -19.34
N MET A 354 23.77 -6.80 -20.02
CA MET A 354 23.71 -6.78 -21.49
C MET A 354 22.40 -6.19 -21.99
N ILE A 355 22.41 -5.76 -23.25
CA ILE A 355 21.20 -5.33 -23.96
C ILE A 355 21.06 -6.12 -25.27
N TYR A 356 19.83 -6.22 -25.76
CA TYR A 356 19.57 -6.68 -27.14
C TYR A 356 19.53 -5.49 -28.08
N LYS A 357 20.19 -5.62 -29.22
CA LYS A 357 20.13 -4.64 -30.30
C LYS A 357 20.02 -5.35 -31.63
N ASP A 358 19.12 -4.87 -32.48
CA ASP A 358 19.02 -5.36 -33.84
C ASP A 358 20.21 -4.86 -34.66
N LYS A 359 20.93 -5.82 -35.24
CA LYS A 359 22.06 -5.55 -36.13
C LYS A 359 21.81 -6.23 -37.47
N PRO A 360 22.12 -5.57 -38.60
CA PRO A 360 22.03 -6.20 -39.89
C PRO A 360 23.07 -7.31 -39.99
N PHE A 361 22.63 -8.54 -40.23
CA PHE A 361 23.48 -9.66 -40.59
C PHE A 361 23.06 -10.15 -41.98
N LEU A 362 23.94 -9.98 -42.97
CA LEU A 362 23.66 -10.29 -44.39
C LEU A 362 22.37 -9.61 -44.92
N GLY A 363 22.08 -8.39 -44.46
CA GLY A 363 20.89 -7.62 -44.88
C GLY A 363 19.60 -7.95 -44.11
N ILE A 364 19.61 -8.94 -43.22
CA ILE A 364 18.47 -9.28 -42.35
C ILE A 364 18.74 -8.73 -40.95
N PRO A 365 17.82 -7.97 -40.35
CA PRO A 365 17.94 -7.56 -38.94
C PRO A 365 17.94 -8.79 -38.03
N VAL A 366 18.98 -8.95 -37.22
CA VAL A 366 19.09 -10.02 -36.22
C VAL A 366 19.30 -9.41 -34.83
N SER A 367 18.43 -9.79 -33.90
CA SER A 367 18.53 -9.38 -32.50
C SER A 367 19.75 -10.03 -31.85
N SER A 368 20.74 -9.20 -31.49
CA SER A 368 22.03 -9.65 -30.95
C SER A 368 22.24 -9.10 -29.54
N ALA A 369 22.63 -9.97 -28.61
CA ALA A 369 23.01 -9.56 -27.25
C ALA A 369 24.39 -8.89 -27.24
N ILE A 370 24.51 -7.74 -26.57
CA ILE A 370 25.75 -6.96 -26.43
C ILE A 370 26.05 -6.81 -24.95
N ALA A 371 27.23 -7.25 -24.51
CA ALA A 371 27.70 -7.03 -23.15
C ALA A 371 27.99 -5.54 -22.90
N LEU A 372 27.46 -5.01 -21.80
CA LEU A 372 27.80 -3.71 -21.25
C LEU A 372 28.77 -3.90 -20.08
N THR A 373 28.39 -4.71 -19.09
CA THR A 373 29.25 -5.10 -17.97
C THR A 373 29.37 -6.62 -17.92
N PRO A 374 30.47 -7.23 -18.44
CA PRO A 374 30.75 -8.66 -18.24
C PRO A 374 30.95 -9.02 -16.77
N TYR A 375 30.73 -10.30 -16.39
CA TYR A 375 30.87 -10.73 -14.99
C TYR A 375 32.29 -10.49 -14.43
N ALA A 376 33.32 -10.66 -15.27
CA ALA A 376 34.70 -10.41 -14.89
C ALA A 376 34.96 -8.93 -14.56
N SER A 377 34.42 -8.02 -15.38
CA SER A 377 34.53 -6.57 -15.15
C SER A 377 33.78 -6.15 -13.89
N ALA A 378 32.60 -6.71 -13.62
CA ALA A 378 31.90 -6.49 -12.35
C ALA A 378 32.77 -6.93 -11.16
N ALA A 379 33.44 -8.08 -11.24
CA ALA A 379 34.31 -8.57 -10.18
C ALA A 379 35.54 -7.66 -9.96
N GLU A 380 36.14 -7.14 -11.02
CA GLU A 380 37.23 -6.16 -10.95
C GLU A 380 36.79 -4.85 -10.30
N ILE A 381 35.61 -4.33 -10.66
CA ILE A 381 35.05 -3.12 -10.05
C ILE A 381 34.84 -3.33 -8.54
N LEU A 382 34.31 -4.48 -8.13
CA LEU A 382 34.14 -4.79 -6.70
C LEU A 382 35.48 -4.84 -5.94
N ARG A 383 36.54 -5.39 -6.55
CA ARG A 383 37.89 -5.38 -5.93
C ARG A 383 38.44 -3.97 -5.82
N HIS A 384 38.36 -3.18 -6.89
CA HIS A 384 38.84 -1.79 -6.86
C HIS A 384 38.13 -0.95 -5.80
N LEU A 385 36.82 -1.11 -5.64
CA LEU A 385 36.05 -0.42 -4.61
C LEU A 385 36.45 -0.88 -3.20
N LYS A 386 36.70 -2.19 -3.02
CA LYS A 386 37.22 -2.71 -1.76
C LYS A 386 38.60 -2.16 -1.42
N ASP A 387 39.51 -2.14 -2.39
CA ASP A 387 40.88 -1.62 -2.22
C ASP A 387 40.86 -0.12 -1.91
N ALA A 388 39.86 0.60 -2.43
CA ALA A 388 39.59 2.00 -2.11
C ALA A 388 38.87 2.20 -0.75
N GLY A 389 38.54 1.12 -0.02
CA GLY A 389 37.86 1.18 1.26
C GLY A 389 36.37 1.55 1.17
N VAL A 390 35.75 1.39 0.00
CA VAL A 390 34.34 1.71 -0.23
C VAL A 390 33.49 0.45 -0.04
N PRO A 391 32.66 0.37 1.01
CA PRO A 391 31.71 -0.73 1.18
C PRO A 391 30.56 -0.57 0.19
N VAL A 392 30.15 -1.67 -0.43
CA VAL A 392 29.16 -1.65 -1.51
C VAL A 392 28.07 -2.69 -1.31
N VAL A 393 26.91 -2.40 -1.90
CA VAL A 393 25.87 -3.36 -2.23
C VAL A 393 25.57 -3.21 -3.71
N ALA A 394 25.54 -4.31 -4.45
CA ALA A 394 25.37 -4.28 -5.89
C ALA A 394 24.08 -4.96 -6.32
N GLU A 395 23.33 -4.30 -7.19
CA GLU A 395 22.25 -4.87 -7.96
C GLU A 395 22.73 -5.10 -9.40
N TYR A 396 22.56 -6.30 -9.94
CA TYR A 396 23.04 -6.65 -11.27
C TYR A 396 21.86 -6.94 -12.19
N GLN A 397 21.50 -5.92 -12.97
CA GLN A 397 20.43 -5.94 -13.95
C GLN A 397 20.88 -6.58 -15.25
N ASN A 398 19.91 -7.15 -15.98
CA ASN A 398 20.15 -7.71 -17.32
C ASN A 398 21.30 -8.72 -17.35
N TRP A 399 21.49 -9.46 -16.25
CA TRP A 399 22.64 -10.34 -16.02
C TRP A 399 22.53 -11.67 -16.76
N ASN A 400 21.36 -12.01 -17.31
CA ASN A 400 21.17 -13.20 -18.15
C ASN A 400 20.13 -12.96 -19.25
N ASN A 401 19.93 -13.94 -20.13
CA ASN A 401 19.02 -13.79 -21.29
C ASN A 401 17.55 -13.54 -20.88
N SER A 402 17.11 -14.07 -19.75
CA SER A 402 15.73 -13.88 -19.26
C SER A 402 15.56 -12.49 -18.66
N ALA A 403 16.45 -12.10 -17.73
CA ALA A 403 16.47 -10.78 -17.11
C ALA A 403 16.61 -9.66 -18.16
N ALA A 404 17.51 -9.82 -19.13
CA ALA A 404 17.72 -8.86 -20.23
C ALA A 404 16.54 -8.71 -21.19
N ARG A 405 15.54 -9.58 -21.09
CA ARG A 405 14.28 -9.51 -21.84
C ARG A 405 13.08 -9.25 -20.93
N ASN A 406 13.33 -8.85 -19.68
CA ASN A 406 12.29 -8.64 -18.67
C ASN A 406 11.40 -9.87 -18.41
N ARG A 407 11.91 -11.09 -18.65
CA ARG A 407 11.14 -12.34 -18.50
C ARG A 407 11.44 -12.98 -17.17
N MET A 408 10.42 -13.46 -16.48
CA MET A 408 10.60 -14.53 -15.49
C MET A 408 11.29 -15.72 -16.16
N GLY A 409 12.44 -16.14 -15.64
CA GLY A 409 13.21 -17.22 -16.23
C GLY A 409 14.36 -17.67 -15.35
N GLY A 410 14.93 -18.83 -15.70
CA GLY A 410 15.90 -19.51 -14.84
C GLY A 410 17.23 -18.78 -14.67
N VAL A 411 18.09 -19.35 -13.84
CA VAL A 411 19.35 -18.75 -13.37
C VAL A 411 20.57 -19.01 -14.28
N LYS A 412 20.35 -19.31 -15.56
CA LYS A 412 21.45 -19.70 -16.46
C LYS A 412 22.29 -18.49 -16.85
N ALA A 413 23.58 -18.52 -16.53
CA ALA A 413 24.53 -17.46 -16.90
C ALA A 413 24.58 -17.22 -18.43
N SER A 414 24.72 -15.96 -18.83
CA SER A 414 24.84 -15.59 -20.25
C SER A 414 26.26 -15.83 -20.77
N GLY A 415 26.37 -16.49 -21.92
CA GLY A 415 27.64 -16.64 -22.64
C GLY A 415 28.22 -15.28 -23.08
N THR A 416 27.36 -14.33 -23.45
CA THR A 416 27.74 -12.95 -23.81
C THR A 416 28.46 -12.23 -22.68
N LEU A 417 28.18 -12.60 -21.42
CA LEU A 417 28.79 -11.99 -20.23
C LEU A 417 29.97 -12.80 -19.66
N GLY A 418 30.37 -13.88 -20.32
CA GLY A 418 31.49 -14.75 -19.93
C GLY A 418 31.08 -16.11 -19.34
N GLY A 419 29.78 -16.40 -19.25
CA GLY A 419 29.24 -17.71 -18.89
C GLY A 419 29.39 -18.08 -17.41
N GLN A 420 29.02 -19.33 -17.10
CA GLN A 420 28.87 -19.83 -15.72
C GLN A 420 30.15 -19.67 -14.88
N LYS A 421 31.32 -19.99 -15.47
CA LYS A 421 32.60 -19.90 -14.75
C LYS A 421 32.90 -18.47 -14.29
N ALA A 422 32.67 -17.48 -15.16
CA ALA A 422 32.91 -16.08 -14.84
C ALA A 422 31.91 -15.55 -13.80
N MET A 423 30.63 -15.95 -13.91
CA MET A 423 29.62 -15.60 -12.91
C MET A 423 29.92 -16.20 -11.53
N THR A 424 30.33 -17.47 -11.45
CA THR A 424 30.73 -18.07 -10.17
C THR A 424 31.96 -17.36 -9.58
N ALA A 425 32.92 -16.95 -10.42
CA ALA A 425 34.07 -16.16 -9.96
C ALA A 425 33.67 -14.76 -9.43
N LEU A 426 32.65 -14.13 -10.01
CA LEU A 426 32.06 -12.89 -9.49
C LEU A 426 31.44 -13.11 -8.11
N LEU A 427 30.60 -14.14 -7.95
CA LEU A 427 29.97 -14.46 -6.66
C LEU A 427 31.00 -14.76 -5.57
N GLU A 428 32.09 -15.45 -5.92
CA GLU A 428 33.18 -15.71 -5.00
C GLU A 428 33.96 -14.44 -4.64
N THR A 429 34.25 -13.59 -5.63
CA THR A 429 34.89 -12.29 -5.39
C THR A 429 34.03 -11.41 -4.48
N ALA A 430 32.72 -11.36 -4.73
CA ALA A 430 31.74 -10.65 -3.91
C ALA A 430 31.78 -11.08 -2.45
N LYS A 431 31.86 -12.40 -2.18
CA LYS A 431 32.04 -12.93 -0.82
C LYS A 431 33.37 -12.52 -0.21
N GLN A 432 34.48 -12.64 -0.94
CA GLN A 432 35.82 -12.32 -0.46
C GLN A 432 35.99 -10.85 -0.07
N VAL A 433 35.40 -9.95 -0.85
CA VAL A 433 35.52 -8.50 -0.60
C VAL A 433 34.44 -7.96 0.36
N GLY A 434 33.43 -8.77 0.69
CA GLY A 434 32.31 -8.36 1.55
C GLY A 434 31.30 -7.45 0.86
N ALA A 435 31.11 -7.64 -0.46
CA ALA A 435 30.19 -6.89 -1.30
C ALA A 435 28.99 -7.76 -1.71
N PRO A 436 27.81 -7.65 -1.07
CA PRO A 436 26.61 -8.33 -1.52
C PRO A 436 26.27 -7.99 -2.98
N VAL A 437 26.03 -9.03 -3.80
CA VAL A 437 25.55 -8.90 -5.18
C VAL A 437 24.19 -9.57 -5.29
N TYR A 438 23.20 -8.82 -5.75
CA TYR A 438 21.83 -9.26 -5.98
C TYR A 438 21.55 -9.28 -7.48
N PHE A 439 21.22 -10.46 -8.01
CA PHE A 439 20.81 -10.59 -9.41
C PHE A 439 19.31 -10.31 -9.55
N THR A 440 18.94 -9.47 -10.52
CA THR A 440 17.53 -9.13 -10.71
C THR A 440 16.75 -10.22 -11.42
N THR A 441 15.48 -10.37 -11.03
CA THR A 441 14.49 -11.17 -11.75
C THR A 441 13.09 -10.65 -11.49
N ASN A 442 12.20 -10.94 -12.43
CA ASN A 442 10.77 -10.87 -12.21
C ASN A 442 10.27 -12.18 -11.63
N ALA A 443 9.32 -12.09 -10.70
CA ALA A 443 8.68 -13.22 -10.02
C ALA A 443 7.16 -13.26 -10.22
N LEU A 444 6.57 -12.22 -10.81
CA LEU A 444 5.15 -12.15 -11.15
C LEU A 444 4.90 -12.00 -12.65
N SER A 445 5.74 -11.22 -13.35
CA SER A 445 5.55 -10.93 -14.77
C SER A 445 6.30 -11.89 -15.70
N PHE A 446 5.69 -12.22 -16.84
CA PHE A 446 6.27 -13.12 -17.83
C PHE A 446 5.81 -12.81 -19.26
N SER A 447 6.69 -13.05 -20.23
CA SER A 447 6.38 -12.90 -21.66
C SER A 447 5.62 -14.13 -22.20
N SER A 448 4.80 -13.93 -23.22
CA SER A 448 4.12 -15.03 -23.95
C SER A 448 5.07 -16.06 -24.57
N GLU A 449 6.34 -15.70 -24.80
CA GLU A 449 7.37 -16.60 -25.31
C GLU A 449 8.00 -17.50 -24.22
N ASN A 450 7.49 -17.48 -22.99
CA ASN A 450 7.98 -18.34 -21.92
C ASN A 450 7.62 -19.81 -22.18
N ALA A 451 8.63 -20.69 -22.21
CA ALA A 451 8.43 -22.11 -22.48
C ALA A 451 7.80 -22.90 -21.31
N LEU A 452 7.84 -22.37 -20.09
CA LEU A 452 7.42 -23.07 -18.85
C LEU A 452 6.17 -22.46 -18.20
N ILE A 453 5.72 -21.31 -18.69
CA ILE A 453 4.59 -20.55 -18.16
C ILE A 453 3.70 -20.16 -19.34
N ALA A 454 2.48 -20.71 -19.36
CA ALA A 454 1.57 -20.57 -20.48
C ALA A 454 0.54 -19.47 -20.23
N ARG A 455 0.43 -18.53 -21.17
CA ARG A 455 -0.49 -17.37 -21.08
C ARG A 455 -1.96 -17.74 -20.80
N PHE A 456 -2.43 -18.88 -21.28
CA PHE A 456 -3.85 -19.26 -21.17
C PHE A 456 -4.19 -20.00 -19.87
N THR A 457 -3.20 -20.60 -19.21
CA THR A 457 -3.43 -21.40 -17.99
C THR A 457 -2.89 -20.72 -16.74
N ASP A 458 -1.81 -19.96 -16.88
CA ASP A 458 -1.03 -19.43 -15.75
C ASP A 458 -1.21 -17.91 -15.57
N ALA A 459 -1.68 -17.19 -16.58
CA ALA A 459 -1.92 -15.75 -16.46
C ALA A 459 -3.19 -15.44 -15.67
N ALA A 460 -3.14 -14.42 -14.82
CA ALA A 460 -4.32 -13.80 -14.23
C ALA A 460 -5.25 -13.28 -15.34
N THR A 461 -6.55 -13.25 -15.08
CA THR A 461 -7.53 -12.73 -16.05
C THR A 461 -8.25 -11.49 -15.58
N LYS A 462 -8.60 -10.63 -16.53
CA LYS A 462 -9.53 -9.51 -16.40
C LYS A 462 -10.96 -10.04 -16.12
N LEU A 463 -11.89 -9.18 -15.70
CA LEU A 463 -13.32 -9.55 -15.52
C LEU A 463 -13.97 -10.07 -16.83
N SER A 464 -13.43 -9.67 -17.98
CA SER A 464 -13.82 -10.17 -19.30
C SER A 464 -13.25 -11.56 -19.64
N SER A 465 -12.58 -12.23 -18.70
CA SER A 465 -11.91 -13.53 -18.85
C SER A 465 -10.70 -13.56 -19.79
N PHE A 466 -10.29 -12.41 -20.36
CA PHE A 466 -9.03 -12.31 -21.11
C PHE A 466 -7.82 -12.18 -20.16
N PRO A 467 -6.63 -12.67 -20.55
CA PRO A 467 -5.41 -12.48 -19.78
C PRO A 467 -5.14 -11.00 -19.47
N VAL A 468 -4.55 -10.74 -18.30
CA VAL A 468 -4.05 -9.42 -17.93
C VAL A 468 -2.78 -9.15 -18.72
N GLU A 469 -2.74 -8.00 -19.40
CA GLU A 469 -1.64 -7.59 -20.27
C GLU A 469 -0.98 -6.35 -19.68
N LEU A 470 0.34 -6.38 -19.58
CA LEU A 470 1.19 -5.28 -19.19
C LEU A 470 1.84 -4.70 -20.45
N HIS A 471 1.31 -3.57 -20.90
CA HIS A 471 1.80 -2.87 -22.07
C HIS A 471 2.96 -1.93 -21.70
N THR A 472 3.90 -1.77 -22.63
CA THR A 472 4.94 -0.75 -22.54
C THR A 472 4.42 0.52 -23.19
N PHE A 473 4.67 1.67 -22.56
CA PHE A 473 4.25 2.98 -23.09
C PHE A 473 5.47 3.78 -23.55
N ALA A 474 5.36 4.40 -24.72
CA ALA A 474 6.41 5.26 -25.24
C ALA A 474 6.51 6.55 -24.41
N ILE A 475 7.70 6.86 -23.89
CA ILE A 475 7.95 8.05 -23.05
C ILE A 475 7.57 9.35 -23.78
N SER A 476 7.70 9.39 -25.11
CA SER A 476 7.45 10.59 -25.92
C SER A 476 5.96 10.89 -26.14
N THR A 477 5.10 9.87 -26.13
CA THR A 477 3.67 10.02 -26.48
C THR A 477 2.73 9.59 -25.35
N HIS A 478 3.23 8.89 -24.34
CA HIS A 478 2.47 8.20 -23.30
C HIS A 478 1.44 7.18 -23.82
N LYS A 479 1.54 6.82 -25.11
CA LYS A 479 0.71 5.80 -25.75
C LYS A 479 1.41 4.45 -25.68
N GLU A 480 0.61 3.40 -25.78
CA GLU A 480 1.11 2.04 -25.94
C GLU A 480 2.11 1.98 -27.10
N ASP A 481 3.26 1.34 -26.84
CA ASP A 481 4.22 0.98 -27.87
C ASP A 481 3.81 -0.34 -28.50
N GLU A 482 3.00 -0.25 -29.56
CA GLU A 482 2.48 -1.41 -30.30
C GLU A 482 3.59 -2.27 -30.95
N THR A 483 4.85 -1.81 -30.96
CA THR A 483 5.98 -2.60 -31.46
C THR A 483 6.51 -3.60 -30.44
N ILE A 484 6.13 -3.46 -29.16
CA ILE A 484 6.54 -4.32 -28.06
C ILE A 484 5.35 -5.18 -27.64
N ALA A 485 5.50 -6.50 -27.77
CA ALA A 485 4.48 -7.43 -27.29
C ALA A 485 4.27 -7.28 -25.77
N PRO A 486 3.02 -7.33 -25.27
CA PRO A 486 2.75 -7.17 -23.85
C PRO A 486 3.31 -8.35 -23.04
N ASP A 487 3.68 -8.04 -21.80
CA ASP A 487 3.93 -9.04 -20.77
C ASP A 487 2.61 -9.45 -20.10
N TYR A 488 2.62 -10.55 -19.37
CA TYR A 488 1.50 -11.10 -18.60
C TYR A 488 1.89 -11.22 -17.14
N VAL A 489 0.91 -11.42 -16.28
CA VAL A 489 1.15 -11.60 -14.83
C VAL A 489 0.54 -12.90 -14.33
N LEU A 490 1.22 -13.58 -13.41
CA LEU A 490 0.79 -14.87 -12.86
C LEU A 490 -0.49 -14.77 -12.04
N LYS A 491 -1.32 -15.80 -12.08
CA LYS A 491 -2.37 -16.01 -11.07
C LYS A 491 -1.76 -16.15 -9.67
N ALA A 492 -2.50 -15.74 -8.65
CA ALA A 492 -2.05 -15.81 -7.27
C ALA A 492 -1.71 -17.26 -6.84
N ASP A 493 -2.50 -18.25 -7.28
CA ASP A 493 -2.27 -19.67 -6.98
C ASP A 493 -1.05 -20.26 -7.71
N ARG A 494 -0.57 -19.62 -8.78
CA ARG A 494 0.64 -20.01 -9.51
C ARG A 494 1.93 -19.40 -8.96
N VAL A 495 1.84 -18.39 -8.09
CA VAL A 495 3.02 -17.77 -7.47
C VAL A 495 3.80 -18.80 -6.65
N ALA A 496 3.11 -19.59 -5.83
CA ALA A 496 3.75 -20.61 -4.98
C ALA A 496 4.49 -21.67 -5.80
N ASP A 497 3.96 -22.10 -6.94
CA ASP A 497 4.60 -23.12 -7.78
C ASP A 497 5.74 -22.53 -8.63
N LYS A 498 5.47 -21.43 -9.34
CA LYS A 498 6.39 -20.93 -10.39
C LYS A 498 7.48 -20.02 -9.82
N ALA A 499 7.13 -19.15 -8.88
CA ALA A 499 8.09 -18.21 -8.32
C ALA A 499 8.96 -18.89 -7.24
N ALA A 500 8.42 -19.82 -6.44
CA ALA A 500 9.24 -20.51 -5.44
C ALA A 500 10.33 -21.40 -6.07
N ASP A 501 10.02 -22.09 -7.17
CA ASP A 501 11.01 -22.85 -7.94
C ASP A 501 12.17 -21.97 -8.44
N LEU A 502 11.85 -20.74 -8.85
CA LEU A 502 12.83 -19.75 -9.27
C LEU A 502 13.75 -19.34 -8.10
N ILE A 503 13.18 -19.03 -6.94
CA ILE A 503 13.95 -18.69 -5.73
C ILE A 503 14.85 -19.85 -5.32
N ALA A 504 14.34 -21.09 -5.31
CA ALA A 504 15.14 -22.27 -5.00
C ALA A 504 16.31 -22.48 -5.99
N ALA A 505 16.17 -22.03 -7.24
CA ALA A 505 17.26 -22.07 -8.21
C ALA A 505 18.37 -21.03 -7.90
N TYR A 506 18.01 -19.85 -7.41
CA TYR A 506 18.98 -18.85 -6.92
C TYR A 506 19.74 -19.35 -5.69
N ASP A 507 19.04 -19.97 -4.74
CA ASP A 507 19.68 -20.54 -3.55
C ASP A 507 20.70 -21.63 -3.91
N LYS A 508 20.34 -22.54 -4.82
CA LYS A 508 21.26 -23.56 -5.35
C LYS A 508 22.48 -22.95 -6.05
N LEU A 509 22.32 -21.76 -6.64
CA LEU A 509 23.41 -21.02 -7.25
C LEU A 509 24.31 -20.32 -6.22
N GLY A 510 23.84 -20.18 -4.97
CA GLY A 510 24.50 -19.38 -3.94
C GLY A 510 24.48 -17.89 -4.23
N ALA A 511 23.49 -17.43 -5.00
CA ALA A 511 23.33 -16.04 -5.41
C ALA A 511 22.16 -15.39 -4.69
N ARG A 512 22.29 -14.11 -4.33
CA ARG A 512 21.18 -13.33 -3.79
C ARG A 512 20.32 -12.80 -4.93
N VAL A 513 19.04 -12.60 -4.67
CA VAL A 513 18.05 -12.18 -5.67
C VAL A 513 17.46 -10.81 -5.34
N SER A 514 17.27 -9.98 -6.36
CA SER A 514 16.47 -8.76 -6.29
C SER A 514 15.11 -9.03 -6.92
N LEU A 515 14.04 -8.78 -6.16
CA LEU A 515 12.65 -9.07 -6.52
C LEU A 515 11.82 -7.78 -6.60
N GLY A 516 11.89 -7.10 -7.75
CA GLY A 516 11.21 -5.81 -7.94
C GLY A 516 9.69 -5.94 -8.03
N ASP A 517 9.19 -6.72 -8.99
CA ASP A 517 7.75 -6.82 -9.26
C ASP A 517 6.97 -7.47 -8.10
N ALA A 518 7.49 -8.54 -7.49
CA ALA A 518 6.89 -9.12 -6.29
C ALA A 518 6.80 -8.08 -5.15
N ALA A 519 7.81 -7.23 -5.00
CA ALA A 519 7.83 -6.24 -3.94
C ALA A 519 6.89 -5.06 -4.17
N ASN A 520 6.57 -4.72 -5.43
CA ASN A 520 6.01 -3.42 -5.76
C ASN A 520 4.78 -3.45 -6.70
N LEU A 521 4.41 -4.62 -7.23
CA LEU A 521 3.26 -4.82 -8.10
C LEU A 521 2.17 -5.64 -7.40
N LEU A 522 0.93 -5.12 -7.43
CA LEU A 522 -0.25 -5.84 -6.96
C LEU A 522 -1.39 -5.70 -7.99
N TYR A 523 -2.09 -6.79 -8.26
CA TYR A 523 -3.18 -6.87 -9.24
C TYR A 523 -4.20 -7.94 -8.83
N SER A 524 -5.37 -7.93 -9.48
CA SER A 524 -6.42 -8.95 -9.29
C SER A 524 -6.35 -10.08 -10.33
N ASP A 525 -7.08 -11.17 -10.07
CA ASP A 525 -7.23 -12.34 -10.94
C ASP A 525 -8.67 -12.88 -10.90
N TYR A 526 -9.45 -12.53 -11.91
CA TYR A 526 -10.86 -12.91 -11.94
C TYR A 526 -11.12 -14.33 -12.46
N THR A 527 -10.11 -15.21 -12.55
CA THR A 527 -10.34 -16.63 -12.89
C THR A 527 -11.00 -17.41 -11.75
N SER A 528 -10.80 -16.99 -10.51
CA SER A 528 -11.38 -17.62 -9.33
C SER A 528 -12.10 -16.57 -8.47
N LYS A 529 -13.06 -17.03 -7.66
CA LYS A 529 -13.81 -16.14 -6.73
C LYS A 529 -12.90 -15.46 -5.71
N THR A 530 -11.71 -16.02 -5.47
CA THR A 530 -10.75 -15.58 -4.45
C THR A 530 -9.51 -14.91 -5.04
N GLY A 531 -9.34 -14.88 -6.37
CA GLY A 531 -8.19 -14.26 -7.03
C GLY A 531 -8.29 -12.73 -7.01
N ASN A 532 -8.05 -12.12 -5.87
CA ASN A 532 -8.03 -10.67 -5.73
C ASN A 532 -6.65 -10.19 -5.25
N ARG A 533 -6.48 -8.87 -5.17
CA ARG A 533 -5.26 -8.24 -4.66
C ARG A 533 -4.84 -8.80 -3.29
N SER A 534 -5.78 -9.13 -2.40
CA SER A 534 -5.45 -9.73 -1.10
C SER A 534 -4.86 -11.13 -1.22
N ALA A 535 -5.39 -11.97 -2.12
CA ALA A 535 -4.85 -13.31 -2.35
C ALA A 535 -3.45 -13.25 -2.98
N LEU A 536 -3.23 -12.36 -3.96
CA LEU A 536 -1.88 -12.14 -4.50
C LEU A 536 -0.92 -11.62 -3.42
N LYS A 537 -1.35 -10.65 -2.59
CA LYS A 537 -0.54 -10.13 -1.48
C LYS A 537 -0.12 -11.26 -0.54
N ALA A 538 -1.04 -12.16 -0.20
CA ALA A 538 -0.74 -13.31 0.65
C ALA A 538 0.29 -14.26 0.00
N ALA A 539 0.08 -14.64 -1.27
CA ALA A 539 0.98 -15.53 -2.00
C ALA A 539 2.39 -14.93 -2.16
N VAL A 540 2.48 -13.62 -2.44
CA VAL A 540 3.75 -12.89 -2.52
C VAL A 540 4.43 -12.80 -1.17
N THR A 541 3.69 -12.54 -0.09
CA THR A 541 4.25 -12.48 1.27
C THR A 541 4.86 -13.83 1.65
N GLU A 542 4.21 -14.94 1.30
CA GLU A 542 4.73 -16.30 1.51
C GLU A 542 6.00 -16.55 0.68
N LEU A 543 6.02 -16.14 -0.59
CA LEU A 543 7.21 -16.20 -1.46
C LEU A 543 8.39 -15.43 -0.85
N LEU A 544 8.16 -14.20 -0.39
CA LEU A 544 9.19 -13.34 0.19
C LEU A 544 9.73 -13.91 1.50
N ASN A 545 8.86 -14.49 2.33
CA ASN A 545 9.28 -15.19 3.53
C ASN A 545 10.19 -16.40 3.22
N GLY A 546 9.88 -17.15 2.15
CA GLY A 546 10.68 -18.28 1.69
C GLY A 546 12.02 -17.88 1.04
N ALA A 547 12.07 -16.73 0.37
CA ALA A 547 13.28 -16.22 -0.30
C ALA A 547 14.35 -15.67 0.66
N GLY A 548 13.99 -15.45 1.93
CA GLY A 548 14.84 -14.75 2.87
C GLY A 548 15.01 -13.27 2.52
N ALA A 549 15.97 -12.61 3.15
CA ALA A 549 16.14 -11.17 2.98
C ALA A 549 16.70 -10.81 1.59
N THR A 550 15.93 -10.08 0.79
CA THR A 550 16.21 -9.75 -0.63
C THR A 550 16.40 -8.24 -0.84
N LEU A 551 17.06 -7.85 -1.94
CA LEU A 551 17.07 -6.46 -2.38
C LEU A 551 15.76 -6.14 -3.11
N MET A 552 15.16 -4.99 -2.81
CA MET A 552 13.88 -4.61 -3.41
C MET A 552 13.89 -3.17 -3.87
N SER A 553 13.42 -2.92 -5.10
CA SER A 553 13.23 -1.57 -5.64
C SER A 553 11.87 -1.03 -5.22
N TRP A 554 11.89 0.05 -4.43
CA TRP A 554 10.73 0.76 -3.88
C TRP A 554 9.55 -0.18 -3.50
N PRO A 555 9.74 -1.05 -2.48
CA PRO A 555 8.74 -2.03 -2.07
C PRO A 555 7.46 -1.37 -1.52
N ASN A 556 6.33 -2.06 -1.69
CA ASN A 556 5.11 -1.76 -0.96
C ASN A 556 5.24 -2.21 0.52
N ALA A 557 4.37 -1.70 1.39
CA ALA A 557 4.43 -2.01 2.83
C ALA A 557 4.44 -3.51 3.16
N TYR A 558 3.70 -4.34 2.42
CA TYR A 558 3.68 -5.79 2.65
C TYR A 558 5.03 -6.49 2.42
N ALA A 559 5.91 -5.92 1.59
CA ALA A 559 7.20 -6.52 1.22
C ALA A 559 8.37 -6.00 2.07
N LEU A 560 8.23 -4.82 2.66
CA LEU A 560 9.25 -4.16 3.48
C LEU A 560 9.81 -5.03 4.64
N PRO A 561 8.99 -5.81 5.38
CA PRO A 561 9.50 -6.71 6.41
C PRO A 561 10.52 -7.75 5.92
N TYR A 562 10.58 -8.02 4.61
CA TYR A 562 11.47 -9.02 4.00
C TYR A 562 12.67 -8.38 3.26
N ALA A 563 12.77 -7.05 3.25
CA ALA A 563 13.86 -6.35 2.57
C ALA A 563 15.18 -6.48 3.35
N ALA A 564 16.27 -6.84 2.66
CA ALA A 564 17.65 -6.71 3.13
C ALA A 564 18.20 -5.30 2.84
N TYR A 565 17.84 -4.77 1.67
CA TYR A 565 18.23 -3.45 1.20
C TYR A 565 17.16 -2.90 0.27
N VAL A 566 16.87 -1.61 0.35
CA VAL A 566 15.87 -0.95 -0.50
C VAL A 566 16.53 -0.01 -1.49
N THR A 567 16.26 -0.18 -2.78
CA THR A 567 16.73 0.73 -3.83
C THR A 567 15.58 1.58 -4.37
N ASP A 568 15.93 2.63 -5.12
CA ASP A 568 14.98 3.52 -5.79
C ASP A 568 13.94 4.14 -4.84
N VAL A 569 14.33 4.41 -3.58
CA VAL A 569 13.46 5.13 -2.64
C VAL A 569 13.08 6.49 -3.27
N PRO A 570 11.77 6.81 -3.37
CA PRO A 570 11.34 8.06 -3.97
C PRO A 570 11.85 9.25 -3.15
N MET A 571 12.36 10.26 -3.85
CA MET A 571 12.86 11.50 -3.24
C MET A 571 11.87 12.66 -3.40
N THR A 572 10.83 12.48 -4.22
CA THR A 572 9.81 13.48 -4.52
C THR A 572 8.40 12.91 -4.31
N SER A 573 7.42 13.80 -4.21
CA SER A 573 6.00 13.47 -4.39
C SER A 573 5.57 13.77 -5.83
N SER A 574 4.28 13.67 -6.13
CA SER A 574 3.74 13.89 -7.48
C SER A 574 3.53 15.36 -7.85
N ASP A 575 3.96 16.29 -6.98
CA ASP A 575 3.72 17.74 -7.11
C ASP A 575 2.24 18.07 -7.35
N LEU A 576 1.35 17.35 -6.68
CA LEU A 576 -0.09 17.55 -6.79
C LEU A 576 -0.44 18.99 -6.41
N SER A 577 -1.30 19.65 -7.20
CA SER A 577 -1.76 21.01 -6.90
C SER A 577 -2.25 21.15 -5.45
N LEU A 578 -2.93 20.13 -4.91
CA LEU A 578 -3.44 20.12 -3.53
C LEU A 578 -2.33 20.08 -2.47
N ALA A 579 -1.20 19.41 -2.75
CA ALA A 579 -0.09 19.26 -1.81
C ALA A 579 0.73 20.55 -1.72
N ASP A 580 1.26 20.83 -0.53
CA ASP A 580 2.03 22.04 -0.23
C ASP A 580 3.53 21.75 -0.12
N GLU A 581 3.90 20.58 0.40
CA GLU A 581 5.30 20.23 0.70
C GLU A 581 5.56 18.73 0.45
N THR A 582 6.73 18.38 -0.07
CA THR A 582 7.23 17.00 -0.09
C THR A 582 8.02 16.74 1.19
N VAL A 583 7.80 15.59 1.83
CA VAL A 583 8.57 15.12 2.98
C VAL A 583 9.14 13.72 2.72
N PRO A 584 10.36 13.40 3.18
CA PRO A 584 10.97 12.08 2.99
C PRO A 584 10.41 11.05 4.00
N PHE A 585 9.09 10.94 4.10
CA PHE A 585 8.40 10.05 5.04
C PHE A 585 8.82 8.59 4.86
N TYR A 586 8.82 8.11 3.61
CA TYR A 586 9.22 6.74 3.29
C TYR A 586 10.68 6.47 3.69
N ALA A 587 11.61 7.38 3.38
CA ALA A 587 13.01 7.24 3.74
C ALA A 587 13.23 7.30 5.27
N ARG A 588 12.50 8.19 5.97
CA ARG A 588 12.59 8.32 7.44
C ARG A 588 12.15 7.04 8.14
N MET A 589 11.05 6.43 7.68
CA MET A 589 10.55 5.16 8.21
C MET A 589 11.62 4.04 8.12
N LEU A 590 12.40 4.01 7.04
CA LEU A 590 13.49 3.03 6.86
C LEU A 590 14.74 3.33 7.70
N GLN A 591 14.97 4.60 8.04
CA GLN A 591 16.20 5.06 8.67
C GLN A 591 16.47 4.31 9.98
N GLY A 592 17.69 3.76 10.09
CA GLY A 592 18.11 2.97 11.25
C GLY A 592 17.58 1.52 11.27
N ARG A 593 16.64 1.17 10.38
CA ARG A 593 15.97 -0.14 10.37
C ARG A 593 16.35 -1.02 9.18
N VAL A 594 16.45 -0.42 7.99
CA VAL A 594 16.83 -1.10 6.74
C VAL A 594 17.75 -0.18 5.94
N GLY A 595 18.82 -0.73 5.35
CA GLY A 595 19.69 0.04 4.44
C GLY A 595 18.95 0.42 3.16
N PHE A 596 19.12 1.66 2.69
CA PHE A 596 18.42 2.11 1.48
C PHE A 596 19.21 3.12 0.65
N SER A 597 18.84 3.24 -0.63
CA SER A 597 19.30 4.28 -1.53
C SER A 597 18.15 4.86 -2.35
N GLY A 598 18.28 6.12 -2.76
CA GLY A 598 17.41 6.72 -3.78
C GLY A 598 17.63 6.11 -5.16
N ALA A 599 16.97 6.68 -6.16
CA ALA A 599 17.17 6.33 -7.57
C ALA A 599 18.61 6.63 -8.03
N ALA A 600 19.07 5.92 -9.06
CA ALA A 600 20.39 6.12 -9.65
C ALA A 600 20.56 7.56 -10.17
N VAL A 601 21.60 8.25 -9.70
CA VAL A 601 21.87 9.67 -10.01
C VAL A 601 22.72 9.88 -11.28
N ASN A 602 23.30 8.80 -11.82
CA ASN A 602 24.27 8.83 -12.91
C ASN A 602 23.78 8.04 -14.14
N LEU A 603 22.47 8.01 -14.39
CA LEU A 603 21.89 7.49 -15.63
C LEU A 603 22.26 8.46 -16.77
N ALA A 604 23.42 8.24 -17.38
CA ALA A 604 23.92 8.99 -18.53
C ALA A 604 23.46 8.36 -19.86
#